data_AF-A0A535NX64-F1
#
_entry.id   AF-A0A535NX64-F1
#
_cell.length_a   1.000
_cell.length_b   1.000
_cell.length_c   1.000
_cell.angle_alpha   90.00
_cell.angle_beta   90.00
_cell.angle_gamma   90.00
#
_symmetry.space_group_name_H-M   'P 1'
#
loop_
_entity.id
_entity.type
_entity.pdbx_description
1 polymer ?
#
loop_
_entity_poly.entity_id
_entity_poly.type
_entity_poly.pdbx_seq_one_letter_code
_entity_poly.pdbx_strand_id
1 'polypeptide(L)'
;MHGYRGLQFPWASGPRHGEEVIRLSAPHLVFEQHISLSVANAFAQYVHATGDEDYLRETAWPVLEGVANWLVSRAIKTERGYEIKQVIGVAEQTNPVDNNAYVNMAATRVLQEAAAFACRLKRRDADRWNEIARGMYLPVDNDRGIILNHDRYSPQDQGVAASTPEALAGLFPFNYSVEGPTERGTI
;
A
#
# COMPACT_ATOMS: atom_id res chain seq x y z
N MET A 1 -15.47 -9.79 2.48
CA MET A 1 -14.05 -9.63 2.86
C MET A 1 -13.33 -10.97 2.75
N HIS A 2 -12.11 -10.99 2.23
CA HIS A 2 -11.35 -12.18 1.80
C HIS A 2 -10.72 -13.00 2.96
N GLY A 3 -11.29 -12.96 4.17
CA GLY A 3 -10.76 -13.66 5.35
C GLY A 3 -9.52 -13.03 5.98
N TYR A 4 -9.09 -11.85 5.51
CA TYR A 4 -8.01 -11.07 6.13
C TYR A 4 -8.43 -10.54 7.49
N ARG A 5 -7.45 -10.33 8.37
CA ARG A 5 -7.63 -9.76 9.71
C ARG A 5 -7.29 -8.27 9.68
N GLY A 6 -7.52 -7.54 10.77
CA GLY A 6 -7.25 -6.11 10.82
C GLY A 6 -8.33 -5.28 10.14
N LEU A 7 -7.95 -4.08 9.67
CA LEU A 7 -8.86 -3.09 9.11
C LEU A 7 -8.60 -2.93 7.61
N GLN A 8 -9.61 -3.26 6.81
CA GLN A 8 -9.68 -3.00 5.38
C GLN A 8 -10.83 -2.04 5.11
N PHE A 9 -10.53 -0.85 4.59
CA PHE A 9 -11.54 0.08 4.14
C PHE A 9 -12.21 -0.43 2.85
N PRO A 10 -13.51 -0.15 2.67
CA PRO A 10 -14.17 -0.43 1.40
C PRO A 10 -13.62 0.47 0.29
N TRP A 11 -13.67 -0.01 -0.95
CA TRP A 11 -13.38 0.81 -2.12
C TRP A 11 -14.42 1.92 -2.28
N ALA A 12 -15.70 1.56 -2.17
CA ALA A 12 -16.80 2.52 -2.13
C ALA A 12 -17.53 2.40 -0.79
N SER A 13 -17.54 3.47 -0.02
CA SER A 13 -18.09 3.48 1.33
C SER A 13 -19.54 3.96 1.37
N GLY A 14 -20.42 3.17 1.98
CA GLY A 14 -21.80 3.54 2.27
C GLY A 14 -21.87 4.69 3.29
N PRO A 15 -22.73 5.70 3.08
CA PRO A 15 -22.73 6.92 3.90
C PRO A 15 -23.24 6.71 5.34
N ARG A 16 -23.84 5.56 5.65
CA ARG A 16 -24.48 5.30 6.95
C ARG A 16 -23.63 4.48 7.90
N HIS A 17 -23.00 3.40 7.42
CA HIS A 17 -22.25 2.49 8.28
C HIS A 17 -20.84 2.15 7.76
N GLY A 18 -20.40 2.78 6.67
CA GLY A 18 -19.08 2.52 6.08
C GLY A 18 -18.95 1.13 5.46
N GLU A 19 -20.07 0.51 5.08
CA GLU A 19 -20.10 -0.76 4.39
C GLU A 19 -19.59 -0.63 2.95
N GLU A 20 -19.08 -1.73 2.39
CA GLU A 20 -18.73 -1.80 0.97
C GLU A 20 -19.98 -1.70 0.09
N VAL A 21 -19.97 -0.77 -0.86
CA VAL A 21 -21.06 -0.53 -1.81
C VAL A 21 -20.62 -0.57 -3.28
N ILE A 22 -19.47 -1.19 -3.60
CA ILE A 22 -19.11 -1.53 -4.99
C ILE A 22 -20.32 -2.18 -5.70
N ARG A 23 -20.60 -1.72 -6.92
CA ARG A 23 -21.65 -2.29 -7.76
C ARG A 23 -21.31 -3.74 -8.12
N LEU A 24 -22.30 -4.64 -8.02
CA LEU A 24 -22.18 -6.04 -8.45
C LEU A 24 -21.74 -6.20 -9.91
N SER A 25 -21.98 -5.20 -10.75
CA SER A 25 -21.54 -5.17 -12.15
C SER A 25 -20.02 -4.99 -12.33
N ALA A 26 -19.27 -4.70 -11.26
CA ALA A 26 -17.82 -4.49 -11.28
C ALA A 26 -17.12 -5.39 -10.23
N PRO A 27 -17.22 -6.73 -10.37
CA PRO A 27 -16.76 -7.66 -9.34
C PRO A 27 -15.24 -7.67 -9.14
N HIS A 28 -14.46 -7.14 -10.09
CA HIS A 28 -13.00 -7.09 -10.00
C HIS A 28 -12.50 -6.02 -9.01
N LEU A 29 -13.28 -4.97 -8.75
CA LEU A 29 -12.89 -3.87 -7.84
C LEU A 29 -12.66 -4.32 -6.39
N VAL A 30 -13.10 -5.53 -6.02
CA VAL A 30 -12.77 -6.12 -4.70
C VAL A 30 -11.26 -6.34 -4.50
N PHE A 31 -10.48 -6.37 -5.59
CA PHE A 31 -9.03 -6.47 -5.58
C PHE A 31 -8.33 -5.10 -5.55
N GLU A 32 -9.07 -4.00 -5.70
CA GLU A 32 -8.55 -2.65 -5.60
C GLU A 32 -8.53 -2.17 -4.14
N GLN A 33 -7.54 -2.68 -3.40
CA GLN A 33 -7.52 -2.60 -1.94
C GLN A 33 -6.64 -1.46 -1.42
N HIS A 34 -5.99 -0.72 -2.33
CA HIS A 34 -5.01 0.32 -2.01
C HIS A 34 -5.62 1.52 -1.28
N ILE A 35 -6.94 1.71 -1.33
CA ILE A 35 -7.66 2.73 -0.56
C ILE A 35 -7.34 2.66 0.94
N SER A 36 -7.16 1.45 1.50
CA SER A 36 -6.81 1.28 2.91
C SER A 36 -5.45 1.91 3.24
N LEU A 37 -4.53 1.89 2.27
CA LEU A 37 -3.19 2.47 2.40
C LEU A 37 -3.27 4.00 2.34
N SER A 38 -4.06 4.53 1.40
CA SER A 38 -4.30 5.96 1.25
C SER A 38 -4.95 6.56 2.50
N VAL A 39 -5.94 5.88 3.08
CA VAL A 39 -6.57 6.31 4.33
C VAL A 39 -5.56 6.31 5.47
N ALA A 40 -4.86 5.19 5.72
CA ALA A 40 -3.88 5.12 6.80
C ALA A 40 -2.78 6.20 6.67
N ASN A 41 -2.29 6.42 5.45
CA ASN A 41 -1.29 7.45 5.16
C ASN A 41 -1.82 8.86 5.43
N ALA A 42 -3.09 9.16 5.09
CA ALA A 42 -3.70 10.46 5.40
C ALA A 42 -3.77 10.73 6.91
N PHE A 43 -4.10 9.72 7.73
CA PHE A 43 -4.07 9.83 9.19
C PHE A 43 -2.66 10.11 9.72
N ALA A 44 -1.65 9.42 9.18
CA ALA A 44 -0.24 9.68 9.53
C ALA A 44 0.18 11.11 9.13
N GLN A 45 -0.15 11.54 7.92
CA GLN A 45 0.18 12.88 7.42
C GLN A 45 -0.44 14.00 8.26
N TYR A 46 -1.68 13.82 8.73
CA TYR A 46 -2.30 14.79 9.64
C TYR A 46 -1.49 14.94 10.93
N VAL A 47 -1.06 13.82 11.54
CA VAL A 47 -0.24 13.85 12.76
C VAL A 47 1.11 14.51 12.50
N HIS A 48 1.75 14.24 11.36
CA HIS A 48 3.01 14.88 10.98
C HIS A 48 2.86 16.39 10.76
N ALA A 49 1.75 16.82 10.15
CA ALA A 49 1.51 18.23 9.84
C ALA A 49 1.15 19.06 11.09
N THR A 50 0.45 18.46 12.05
CA THR A 50 -0.10 19.17 13.22
C THR A 50 0.68 18.96 14.50
N GLY A 51 1.37 17.82 14.63
CA GLY A 51 1.98 17.39 15.88
C GLY A 51 0.96 16.96 16.96
N ASP A 52 -0.32 16.80 16.62
CA ASP A 52 -1.41 16.52 17.56
C ASP A 52 -1.29 15.09 18.15
N GLU A 53 -0.80 15.00 19.38
CA GLU A 53 -0.59 13.75 20.12
C GLU A 53 -1.89 13.09 20.60
N ASP A 54 -2.92 13.89 20.89
CA ASP A 54 -4.21 13.37 21.33
C ASP A 54 -4.94 12.77 20.14
N TYR A 55 -4.94 13.45 18.99
CA TYR A 55 -5.42 12.88 17.73
C TYR A 55 -4.66 11.61 17.36
N LEU A 56 -3.32 11.60 17.52
CA LEU A 56 -2.52 10.41 17.29
C LEU A 56 -3.01 9.24 18.17
N ARG A 57 -3.17 9.47 19.48
CA ARG A 57 -3.50 8.41 20.44
C ARG A 57 -4.93 7.88 20.29
N GLU A 58 -5.89 8.78 20.06
CA GLU A 58 -7.31 8.47 20.14
C GLU A 58 -7.94 8.17 18.77
N THR A 59 -7.41 8.77 17.70
CA THR A 59 -8.03 8.69 16.37
C THR A 59 -7.14 8.01 15.33
N ALA A 60 -5.89 8.46 15.16
CA ALA A 60 -5.02 7.91 14.11
C ALA A 60 -4.50 6.50 14.46
N TRP A 61 -4.16 6.25 15.73
CA TRP A 61 -3.57 4.99 16.14
C TRP A 61 -4.45 3.77 15.84
N PRO A 62 -5.75 3.72 16.18
CA PRO A 62 -6.61 2.58 15.83
C PRO A 62 -6.67 2.30 14.32
N VAL A 63 -6.61 3.34 13.49
CA VAL A 63 -6.59 3.21 12.02
C VAL A 63 -5.27 2.63 11.55
N LEU A 64 -4.14 3.20 11.98
CA LEU A 64 -2.79 2.77 11.60
C LEU A 64 -2.52 1.32 12.05
N GLU A 65 -2.83 0.99 13.31
CA GLU A 65 -2.69 -0.36 13.86
C GLU A 65 -3.59 -1.35 13.11
N GLY A 66 -4.85 -0.96 12.84
CA GLY A 66 -5.80 -1.78 12.10
C GLY A 66 -5.31 -2.12 10.70
N VAL A 67 -4.88 -1.12 9.93
CA VAL A 67 -4.40 -1.30 8.55
C VAL A 67 -3.06 -2.02 8.52
N ALA A 68 -2.14 -1.75 9.45
CA ALA A 68 -0.89 -2.50 9.56
C ALA A 68 -1.15 -3.99 9.84
N ASN A 69 -2.07 -4.31 10.74
CA ASN A 69 -2.47 -5.69 11.00
C ASN A 69 -3.17 -6.35 9.81
N TRP A 70 -3.89 -5.56 8.99
CA TRP A 70 -4.41 -6.04 7.72
C TRP A 70 -3.32 -6.39 6.73
N LEU A 71 -2.33 -5.50 6.53
CA LEU A 71 -1.16 -5.76 5.70
C LEU A 71 -0.41 -7.01 6.13
N VAL A 72 -0.21 -7.21 7.44
CA VAL A 72 0.41 -8.41 8.00
C VAL A 72 -0.37 -9.68 7.65
N SER A 73 -1.70 -9.61 7.60
CA SER A 73 -2.54 -10.75 7.20
C SER A 73 -2.64 -10.94 5.69
N ARG A 74 -2.32 -9.89 4.92
CA ARG A 74 -2.43 -9.81 3.46
C ARG A 74 -1.14 -10.22 2.75
N ALA A 75 0.00 -9.91 3.33
CA ALA A 75 1.33 -10.21 2.80
C ALA A 75 1.67 -11.69 2.96
N ILE A 76 2.32 -12.25 1.96
CA ILE A 76 2.76 -13.65 1.93
C ILE A 76 4.29 -13.65 1.93
N LYS A 77 4.90 -14.40 2.86
CA LYS A 77 6.36 -14.58 2.88
C LYS A 77 6.76 -15.63 1.84
N THR A 78 7.68 -15.28 0.96
CA THR A 78 8.28 -16.12 -0.08
C THR A 78 9.81 -16.03 -0.02
N GLU A 79 10.51 -16.72 -0.92
CA GLU A 79 11.97 -16.59 -1.05
C GLU A 79 12.41 -15.20 -1.52
N ARG A 80 11.50 -14.44 -2.16
CA ARG A 80 11.75 -13.07 -2.65
C ARG A 80 11.51 -11.99 -1.58
N GLY A 81 11.03 -12.37 -0.40
CA GLY A 81 10.60 -11.45 0.66
C GLY A 81 9.11 -11.55 0.97
N TYR A 82 8.47 -10.42 1.23
CA TYR A 82 7.03 -10.33 1.46
C TYR A 82 6.34 -9.82 0.18
N GLU A 83 5.33 -10.55 -0.27
CA GLU A 83 4.62 -10.28 -1.52
C GLU A 83 3.14 -10.00 -1.26
N ILE A 84 2.55 -9.11 -2.07
CA ILE A 84 1.10 -8.87 -2.11
C ILE A 84 0.61 -9.26 -3.50
N LYS A 85 -0.16 -10.35 -3.55
CA LYS A 85 -0.67 -10.96 -4.79
C LYS A 85 -2.13 -10.63 -5.04
N GLN A 86 -2.58 -10.73 -6.29
CA GLN A 86 -3.97 -10.52 -6.69
C GLN A 86 -4.51 -9.16 -6.23
N VAL A 87 -3.93 -8.09 -6.74
CA VAL A 87 -4.37 -6.71 -6.49
C VAL A 87 -4.65 -5.99 -7.80
N ILE A 88 -5.55 -5.02 -7.74
CA ILE A 88 -5.68 -3.99 -8.76
C ILE A 88 -5.04 -2.73 -8.18
N GLY A 89 -4.11 -2.14 -8.93
CA GLY A 89 -3.46 -0.89 -8.55
C GLY A 89 -4.21 0.32 -9.11
N VAL A 90 -3.58 1.49 -9.02
CA VAL A 90 -4.19 2.77 -9.44
C VAL A 90 -4.46 2.87 -10.94
N ALA A 91 -3.87 1.97 -11.73
CA ALA A 91 -4.10 1.87 -13.16
C ALA A 91 -5.42 1.15 -13.53
N GLU A 92 -6.18 0.64 -12.55
CA GLU A 92 -7.46 -0.06 -12.73
C GLU A 92 -7.38 -1.20 -13.76
N GLN A 93 -6.32 -2.03 -13.68
CA GLN A 93 -6.17 -3.16 -14.62
C GLN A 93 -7.37 -4.11 -14.55
N THR A 94 -7.79 -4.61 -15.72
CA THR A 94 -8.92 -5.55 -15.81
C THR A 94 -8.69 -6.84 -15.01
N ASN A 95 -7.46 -7.34 -14.97
CA ASN A 95 -7.09 -8.55 -14.27
C ASN A 95 -6.18 -8.20 -13.08
N PRO A 96 -6.44 -8.75 -11.88
CA PRO A 96 -5.55 -8.59 -10.75
C PRO A 96 -4.12 -9.03 -11.09
N VAL A 97 -3.15 -8.25 -10.63
CA VAL A 97 -1.72 -8.46 -10.80
C VAL A 97 -1.07 -8.81 -9.47
N ASP A 98 0.14 -9.35 -9.53
CA ASP A 98 0.95 -9.62 -8.35
C ASP A 98 2.03 -8.56 -8.23
N ASN A 99 2.37 -8.19 -6.99
CA ASN A 99 3.46 -7.28 -6.66
C ASN A 99 3.39 -5.94 -7.39
N ASN A 100 2.20 -5.34 -7.39
CA ASN A 100 2.00 -3.99 -7.89
C ASN A 100 2.90 -3.01 -7.12
N ALA A 101 3.73 -2.24 -7.84
CA ALA A 101 4.75 -1.39 -7.25
C ALA A 101 4.15 -0.31 -6.34
N TYR A 102 3.08 0.35 -6.79
CA TYR A 102 2.37 1.33 -5.97
C TYR A 102 1.88 0.70 -4.66
N VAL A 103 1.17 -0.42 -4.74
CA VAL A 103 0.62 -1.11 -3.56
C VAL A 103 1.72 -1.53 -2.60
N ASN A 104 2.80 -2.13 -3.09
CA ASN A 104 3.90 -2.59 -2.25
C ASN A 104 4.66 -1.41 -1.60
N MET A 105 4.92 -0.34 -2.35
CA MET A 105 5.54 0.89 -1.80
C MET A 105 4.66 1.54 -0.73
N ALA A 106 3.37 1.70 -1.01
CA ALA A 106 2.40 2.25 -0.08
C ALA A 106 2.25 1.39 1.18
N ALA A 107 2.24 0.06 1.03
CA ALA A 107 2.20 -0.89 2.14
C ALA A 107 3.45 -0.76 3.02
N THR A 108 4.64 -0.69 2.41
CA THR A 108 5.89 -0.44 3.14
C THR A 108 5.82 0.86 3.92
N ARG A 109 5.36 1.96 3.30
CA ARG A 109 5.28 3.24 3.99
C ARG A 109 4.28 3.20 5.15
N VAL A 110 3.09 2.64 4.96
CA VAL A 110 2.11 2.49 6.05
C VAL A 110 2.67 1.65 7.20
N LEU A 111 3.38 0.55 6.92
CA LEU A 111 4.00 -0.27 7.95
C LEU A 111 5.07 0.48 8.74
N GLN A 112 5.95 1.27 8.11
CA GLN A 112 6.95 2.02 8.88
C GLN A 112 6.35 3.25 9.59
N GLU A 113 5.24 3.84 9.10
CA GLU A 113 4.47 4.85 9.85
C GLU A 113 3.88 4.22 11.13
N ALA A 114 3.17 3.11 10.98
CA ALA A 114 2.59 2.39 12.11
C ALA A 114 3.67 1.98 13.13
N ALA A 115 4.83 1.49 12.67
CA ALA A 115 5.93 1.13 13.54
C ALA A 115 6.54 2.34 14.27
N ALA A 116 6.72 3.47 13.59
CA ALA A 116 7.22 4.70 14.21
C ALA A 116 6.26 5.22 15.29
N PHE A 117 4.96 5.26 14.99
CA PHE A 117 3.95 5.68 15.96
C PHE A 117 3.76 4.69 17.09
N ALA A 118 3.92 3.38 16.84
CA ALA A 118 3.95 2.37 17.89
C ALA A 118 5.06 2.65 18.90
N CYS A 119 6.28 2.92 18.41
CA CYS A 119 7.41 3.30 19.27
C CYS A 119 7.10 4.60 20.05
N ARG A 120 6.61 5.65 19.38
CA ARG A 120 6.24 6.94 20.02
C ARG A 120 5.21 6.75 21.14
N LEU A 121 4.21 5.89 20.92
CA LEU A 121 3.14 5.59 21.86
C LEU A 121 3.47 4.45 22.84
N LYS A 122 4.67 3.86 22.76
CA LYS A 122 5.09 2.67 23.55
C LYS A 122 4.14 1.47 23.40
N ARG A 123 3.70 1.21 22.16
CA ARG A 123 2.89 0.07 21.73
C ARG A 123 3.77 -1.07 21.19
N ARG A 124 3.17 -2.23 20.97
CA ARG A 124 3.85 -3.46 20.49
C ARG A 124 3.92 -3.50 18.96
N ASP A 125 4.49 -4.58 18.43
CA ASP A 125 4.52 -4.96 17.01
C ASP A 125 5.34 -4.08 16.05
N ALA A 126 5.94 -2.99 16.53
CA ALA A 126 6.84 -2.13 15.72
C ALA A 126 7.93 -2.93 14.98
N ASP A 127 8.60 -3.86 15.67
CA ASP A 127 9.67 -4.69 15.07
C ASP A 127 9.15 -5.59 13.97
N ARG A 128 7.97 -6.18 14.17
CA ARG A 128 7.31 -7.06 13.20
C ARG A 128 6.90 -6.30 11.95
N TRP A 129 6.30 -5.13 12.11
CA TRP A 129 5.91 -4.28 10.97
C TRP A 129 7.14 -3.78 10.21
N ASN A 130 8.21 -3.41 10.92
CA ASN A 130 9.49 -3.05 10.29
C ASN A 130 10.16 -4.22 9.56
N GLU A 131 10.05 -5.46 10.07
CA GLU A 131 10.54 -6.66 9.35
C GLU A 131 9.84 -6.81 8.01
N ILE A 132 8.50 -6.74 8.01
CA ILE A 132 7.70 -6.90 6.79
C ILE A 132 7.96 -5.75 5.82
N ALA A 133 8.03 -4.52 6.32
CA ALA A 133 8.35 -3.34 5.52
C ALA A 133 9.71 -3.46 4.82
N ARG A 134 10.76 -3.87 5.54
CA ARG A 134 12.10 -4.07 4.97
C ARG A 134 12.16 -5.21 3.95
N GLY A 135 11.36 -6.24 4.16
CA GLY A 135 11.32 -7.40 3.28
C GLY A 135 10.29 -7.29 2.16
N MET A 136 9.54 -6.19 2.04
CA MET A 136 8.51 -6.05 1.01
C MET A 136 9.15 -6.04 -0.37
N TYR A 137 8.71 -6.94 -1.24
CA TYR A 137 9.26 -7.11 -2.57
C TYR A 137 8.86 -5.93 -3.48
N LEU A 138 9.80 -5.48 -4.33
CA LEU A 138 9.51 -4.55 -5.42
C LEU A 138 9.96 -5.16 -6.76
N PRO A 139 9.16 -5.04 -7.82
CA PRO A 139 9.54 -5.50 -9.16
C PRO A 139 10.52 -4.50 -9.79
N VAL A 140 11.82 -4.78 -9.66
CA VAL A 140 12.88 -3.94 -10.25
C VAL A 140 13.49 -4.64 -11.46
N ASP A 141 13.59 -3.93 -12.58
CA ASP A 141 14.42 -4.32 -13.72
C ASP A 141 15.85 -3.81 -13.44
N ASN A 142 16.71 -4.72 -13.00
CA ASN A 142 18.09 -4.40 -12.61
C ASN A 142 18.98 -4.01 -13.80
N ASP A 143 18.65 -4.45 -15.01
CA ASP A 143 19.44 -4.13 -16.21
C ASP A 143 19.21 -2.68 -16.61
N ARG A 144 17.97 -2.19 -16.45
CA ARG A 144 17.58 -0.81 -16.74
C ARG A 144 17.66 0.12 -15.54
N GLY A 145 17.72 -0.43 -14.33
CA GLY A 145 17.67 0.31 -13.08
C GLY A 145 16.33 1.01 -12.86
N ILE A 146 15.22 0.39 -13.25
CA ILE A 146 13.87 0.97 -13.16
C ILE A 146 12.94 0.08 -12.36
N ILE A 147 11.91 0.69 -11.76
CA ILE A 147 10.85 -0.03 -11.08
C ILE A 147 9.72 -0.27 -12.07
N LEU A 148 9.35 -1.54 -12.24
CA LEU A 148 8.23 -1.95 -13.10
C LEU A 148 6.90 -1.73 -12.36
N ASN A 149 5.79 -1.60 -13.09
CA ASN A 149 4.48 -1.41 -12.43
C ASN A 149 4.01 -2.66 -11.66
N HIS A 150 4.33 -3.87 -12.13
CA HIS A 150 4.00 -5.15 -11.49
C HIS A 150 4.80 -6.31 -12.12
N ASP A 151 4.75 -7.53 -11.55
CA ASP A 151 5.54 -8.70 -12.00
C ASP A 151 5.37 -9.03 -13.50
N ARG A 152 4.19 -8.74 -14.07
CA ARG A 152 3.86 -9.02 -15.48
C ARG A 152 3.97 -7.82 -16.42
N TYR A 153 4.50 -6.68 -15.96
CA TYR A 153 4.50 -5.45 -16.75
C TYR A 153 5.58 -5.52 -17.84
N SER A 154 5.20 -5.13 -19.06
CA SER A 154 6.14 -4.92 -20.15
C SER A 154 6.10 -3.47 -20.64
N PRO A 155 7.25 -2.85 -20.92
CA PRO A 155 7.29 -1.53 -21.58
C PRO A 155 6.67 -1.51 -22.99
N GLN A 156 6.36 -2.68 -23.58
CA GLN A 156 5.64 -2.78 -24.85
C GLN A 156 4.11 -2.83 -24.67
N ASP A 157 3.61 -2.94 -23.44
CA ASP A 157 2.19 -2.98 -23.16
C ASP A 157 1.51 -1.67 -23.60
N GLN A 158 0.33 -1.77 -24.18
CA GLN A 158 -0.44 -0.64 -24.70
C GLN A 158 -1.75 -0.44 -23.91
N GLY A 159 -2.24 0.80 -23.88
CA GLY A 159 -3.50 1.17 -23.25
C GLY A 159 -3.35 2.02 -21.99
N VAL A 160 -4.48 2.50 -21.47
CA VAL A 160 -4.55 3.45 -20.35
C VAL A 160 -3.86 2.89 -19.10
N ALA A 161 -4.10 1.61 -18.79
CA ALA A 161 -3.48 0.94 -17.65
C ALA A 161 -1.95 0.85 -17.77
N ALA A 162 -1.43 0.63 -18.98
CA ALA A 162 0.01 0.59 -19.22
C ALA A 162 0.65 1.99 -19.15
N SER A 163 -0.11 3.03 -19.51
CA SER A 163 0.34 4.43 -19.48
C SER A 163 0.18 5.10 -18.11
N THR A 164 -0.51 4.45 -17.16
CA THR A 164 -0.68 5.00 -15.81
C THR A 164 0.56 4.69 -14.98
N PRO A 165 1.23 5.71 -14.42
CA PRO A 165 2.55 5.52 -13.82
C PRO A 165 2.42 5.06 -12.36
N GLU A 166 2.21 3.77 -12.15
CA GLU A 166 2.00 3.21 -10.80
C GLU A 166 3.24 3.31 -9.92
N ALA A 167 4.42 2.98 -10.45
CA ALA A 167 5.66 3.15 -9.69
C ALA A 167 5.88 4.62 -9.26
N LEU A 168 5.52 5.59 -10.12
CA LEU A 168 5.60 7.00 -9.77
C LEU A 168 4.62 7.39 -8.67
N ALA A 169 3.41 6.82 -8.65
CA ALA A 169 2.44 7.06 -7.58
C ALA A 169 2.96 6.62 -6.20
N GLY A 170 3.87 5.64 -6.17
CA GLY A 170 4.54 5.19 -4.95
C GLY A 170 5.63 6.17 -4.49
N LEU A 171 6.41 6.72 -5.43
CA LEU A 171 7.42 7.75 -5.14
C LEU A 171 6.74 9.06 -4.69
N PHE A 172 5.72 9.51 -5.41
CA PHE A 172 4.90 10.67 -5.07
C PHE A 172 3.42 10.41 -5.43
N PRO A 173 2.47 10.58 -4.51
CA PRO A 173 2.58 11.32 -3.24
C PRO A 173 2.91 10.46 -2.01
N PHE A 174 3.18 9.16 -2.17
CA PHE A 174 3.43 8.27 -1.02
C PHE A 174 4.81 8.44 -0.37
N ASN A 175 5.70 9.23 -0.96
CA ASN A 175 7.04 9.53 -0.45
C ASN A 175 7.87 8.27 -0.17
N TYR A 176 7.70 7.24 -1.00
CA TYR A 176 8.56 6.06 -0.94
C TYR A 176 9.95 6.42 -1.45
N SER A 177 10.98 6.25 -0.61
CA SER A 177 12.35 6.59 -0.97
C SER A 177 13.06 5.40 -1.64
N VAL A 178 13.73 5.67 -2.74
CA VAL A 178 14.64 4.73 -3.42
C VAL A 178 15.98 5.41 -3.70
N GLU A 179 16.98 4.64 -4.11
CA GLU A 179 18.27 5.20 -4.49
C GLU A 179 18.12 6.13 -5.71
N GLY A 180 18.84 7.25 -5.70
CA GLY A 180 18.68 8.30 -6.71
C GLY A 180 18.83 7.86 -8.18
N PRO A 181 19.72 6.92 -8.54
CA PRO A 181 19.74 6.36 -9.90
C PRO A 181 18.44 5.64 -10.28
N THR A 182 17.90 4.81 -9.39
CA THR A 182 16.66 4.07 -9.60
C THR A 182 15.45 5.00 -9.67
N GLU A 183 15.42 6.03 -8.81
CA GLU A 183 14.40 7.08 -8.82
C GLU A 183 14.36 7.76 -10.20
N ARG A 184 15.51 8.27 -10.67
CA ARG A 184 15.61 8.97 -11.96
C ARG A 184 15.35 8.07 -13.17
N GLY A 185 15.64 6.77 -13.07
CA GLY A 185 15.32 5.82 -14.14
C GLY A 185 13.83 5.49 -14.21
N THR A 186 13.12 5.63 -13.09
CA THR A 186 11.69 5.30 -12.98
C THR A 186 10.79 6.49 -13.38
N ILE A 187 11.28 7.72 -13.25
CA ILE A 187 10.62 8.97 -13.70
C ILE A 187 10.78 9.16 -15.20
#